data_AF-A0A800XLC5-F1
#
_entry.id   AF-A0A800XLC5-F1
#
_cell.length_a   1.000
_cell.length_b   1.000
_cell.length_c   1.000
_cell.angle_alpha   90.00
_cell.angle_beta   90.00
_cell.angle_gamma   90.00
#
_symmetry.space_group_name_H-M   'P 1'
#
loop_
_entity.id
_entity.type
_entity.pdbx_description
1 polymer ?
#
loop_
_entity_poly.entity_id
_entity_poly.type
_entity_poly.pdbx_seq_one_letter_code
_entity_poly.pdbx_strand_id
1 'polypeptide(L)' 'MRITEGQYDELEELVYRGEYTSKAEIIRELLREKFDAFSIYLHKKAEKDREKHTSLEEYGKSRCLE' A
#
# COMPACT_ATOMS: atom_id res chain seq x y z
N MET A 1 -2.81 -4.20 -13.75
CA MET A 1 -3.23 -2.80 -13.90
C MET A 1 -3.03 -2.44 -15.36
N ARG A 2 -4.09 -2.12 -16.12
CA ARG A 2 -3.96 -1.68 -17.51
C ARG A 2 -3.99 -0.15 -17.52
N ILE A 3 -2.94 0.45 -18.05
CA ILE A 3 -2.86 1.91 -18.27
C ILE A 3 -3.58 2.18 -19.58
N THR A 4 -4.41 3.22 -19.62
CA THR A 4 -5.06 3.66 -20.86
C THR A 4 -4.08 4.44 -21.73
N GLU A 5 -4.31 4.52 -23.05
CA GLU A 5 -3.44 5.31 -23.95
C GLU A 5 -3.33 6.78 -23.50
N GLY A 6 -4.44 7.42 -23.13
CA GLY A 6 -4.39 8.81 -22.64
C GLY A 6 -3.55 9.00 -21.37
N GLN A 7 -3.57 8.04 -20.45
CA GLN A 7 -2.69 8.08 -19.27
C GLN A 7 -1.21 7.87 -19.63
N TYR A 8 -0.94 7.19 -20.74
CA TYR A 8 0.43 7.02 -21.23
C TYR A 8 0.95 8.30 -21.89
N ASP A 9 0.10 9.00 -22.63
CA ASP A 9 0.40 10.30 -23.23
C ASP A 9 0.68 11.36 -22.17
N GLU A 10 -0.11 11.40 -21.10
CA GLU A 10 0.13 12.27 -19.93
C GLU A 10 1.52 12.03 -19.31
N LEU A 11 1.94 10.77 -19.16
CA LEU A 11 3.27 10.43 -18.66
C LEU A 11 4.39 10.89 -19.60
N GLU A 12 4.13 10.87 -20.91
CA GLU A 12 5.09 11.31 -21.93
C GLU A 12 5.21 12.83 -21.96
N GLU A 13 4.12 13.58 -21.77
CA GLU A 13 4.16 15.03 -21.61
C GLU A 13 4.98 15.47 -20.40
N LEU A 14 4.86 14.78 -19.26
CA LEU A 14 5.62 15.10 -18.05
C LEU A 14 7.14 14.94 -18.27
N VAL A 15 7.54 13.92 -19.02
CA VAL A 15 8.95 13.74 -19.41
C VAL A 15 9.36 14.80 -20.43
N TYR A 16 8.51 15.12 -21.40
CA TYR A 16 8.79 16.13 -22.41
C TYR A 16 8.98 17.53 -21.81
N ARG A 17 8.20 17.88 -20.78
CA ARG A 17 8.32 19.14 -20.03
C ARG A 17 9.57 19.19 -19.13
N GLY A 18 10.30 18.08 -19.00
CA GLY A 18 11.49 17.97 -18.16
C GLY A 18 11.16 17.90 -16.66
N GLU A 19 9.90 17.68 -16.29
CA GLU A 19 9.48 17.48 -14.89
C GLU A 19 10.04 16.15 -14.35
N TYR A 20 10.25 15.19 -15.24
CA TYR A 20 10.82 13.87 -14.94
C TYR A 20 11.85 13.44 -15.98
N THR A 21 12.87 12.68 -15.56
CA THR A 21 13.90 12.16 -16.47
C THR A 21 13.42 10.98 -17.30
N SER A 22 12.42 10.23 -16.81
CA SER A 22 11.83 9.11 -17.57
C SER A 22 10.45 8.70 -17.04
N LYS A 23 9.65 8.05 -17.89
CA LYS A 23 8.38 7.42 -17.48
C LYS A 23 8.58 6.39 -16.36
N ALA A 24 9.73 5.72 -16.34
CA ALA A 24 10.06 4.73 -15.32
C ALA A 24 10.30 5.35 -13.93
N GLU A 25 10.79 6.59 -13.88
CA GLU A 25 10.93 7.36 -12.65
C GLU A 25 9.55 7.67 -12.06
N ILE A 26 8.64 8.20 -12.88
CA ILE A 26 7.26 8.51 -12.48
C ILE A 26 6.55 7.27 -11.91
N ILE A 27 6.66 6.14 -12.62
CA ILE A 27 6.05 4.88 -12.16
C ILE A 27 6.64 4.43 -10.82
N ARG A 28 7.96 4.59 -10.62
CA ARG A 28 8.63 4.22 -9.37
C ARG A 28 8.15 5.08 -8.20
N GLU A 29 8.02 6.38 -8.39
CA GLU A 29 7.50 7.29 -7.38
C GLU A 29 6.05 6.98 -7.02
N LEU A 30 5.18 6.81 -8.03
CA LEU A 30 3.78 6.44 -7.81
C LEU A 30 3.65 5.13 -7.01
N LEU A 31 4.45 4.11 -7.36
CA LEU A 31 4.46 2.86 -6.61
C LEU A 31 4.95 3.06 -5.18
N ARG A 32 5.97 3.90 -4.97
CA ARG A 32 6.50 4.21 -3.64
C ARG A 32 5.48 4.92 -2.77
N GLU A 33 4.82 5.96 -3.28
CA GLU A 33 3.77 6.66 -2.54
C GLU A 33 2.62 5.74 -2.14
N LYS A 34 2.17 4.88 -3.06
CA LYS A 34 1.12 3.89 -2.74
C LYS A 34 1.59 2.87 -1.72
N PHE A 35 2.85 2.43 -1.82
CA PHE A 35 3.43 1.50 -0.87
C PHE A 35 3.59 2.12 0.52
N ASP A 36 4.04 3.37 0.61
CA ASP A 36 4.18 4.10 1.88
C ASP A 36 2.80 4.37 2.52
N ALA A 37 1.79 4.73 1.73
CA ALA A 37 0.42 4.85 2.23
C ALA A 37 -0.12 3.51 2.75
N PHE A 38 0.20 2.42 2.05
CA PHE A 38 -0.20 1.06 2.42
C PHE A 38 0.52 0.55 3.67
N SER A 39 1.81 0.85 3.82
CA SER A 39 2.60 0.44 4.99
C SER A 39 2.10 1.12 6.27
N ILE A 40 1.77 2.41 6.21
CA ILE A 40 1.15 3.15 7.32
C ILE A 40 -0.19 2.51 7.74
N TYR A 41 -1.01 2.11 6.77
CA TYR A 41 -2.27 1.42 7.04
C TYR A 41 -2.04 0.06 7.72
N LEU A 42 -1.10 -0.74 7.21
CA LEU A 42 -0.76 -2.04 7.78
C LEU A 42 -0.23 -1.93 9.21
N HIS A 43 0.62 -0.96 9.51
CA HIS A 43 1.15 -0.76 10.86
C HIS A 43 0.04 -0.46 11.87
N LYS A 44 -0.83 0.50 11.57
CA LYS A 44 -1.96 0.83 12.47
C LYS A 44 -2.94 -0.32 12.64
N LYS A 45 -3.17 -1.11 11.59
CA LYS A 45 -4.03 -2.29 11.67
C LYS A 45 -3.39 -3.39 12.51
N ALA A 46 -2.11 -3.66 12.29
CA ALA A 46 -1.35 -4.65 13.06
C ALA A 46 -1.26 -4.28 14.54
N GLU A 47 -1.10 -3.00 14.88
CA GLU A 47 -1.14 -2.51 16.26
C GLU A 47 -2.52 -2.73 16.91
N LYS A 48 -3.61 -2.36 16.22
CA LYS A 48 -4.98 -2.60 16.72
C LYS A 48 -5.30 -4.09 16.89
N ASP A 49 -4.86 -4.92 15.95
CA ASP A 49 -5.06 -6.36 16.02
C ASP A 49 -4.23 -6.98 17.16
N ARG A 50 -3.04 -6.44 17.44
CA ARG A 50 -2.22 -6.81 18.60
C ARG A 50 -2.83 -6.37 19.93
N GLU A 51 -3.41 -5.18 20.01
CA GLU A 51 -4.10 -4.68 21.21
C GLU A 51 -5.37 -5.49 21.53
N LYS A 52 -6.05 -5.99 20.50
CA LYS A 52 -7.26 -6.81 20.62
C LYS A 52 -6.96 -8.31 20.74
N HIS A 53 -5.70 -8.69 20.75
CA HIS A 53 -5.31 -10.09 20.75
C HIS A 53 -5.57 -10.69 22.13
N THR A 54 -6.72 -11.36 22.29
CA THR A 54 -6.89 -12.37 23.34
C THR A 54 -5.88 -13.48 23.11
N SER A 55 -5.24 -13.95 24.17
CA SER A 55 -4.35 -15.11 24.09
C SER A 55 -5.10 -16.33 23.55
N LEU A 56 -4.39 -17.23 22.85
CA LEU A 56 -4.97 -18.49 22.35
C LEU A 56 -5.62 -19.30 23.49
N GLU A 57 -5.01 -19.28 24.68
CA GLU A 57 -5.54 -19.90 25.89
C GLU A 57 -6.82 -19.24 26.39
N GLU A 58 -6.91 -17.90 26.43
CA GLU A 58 -8.14 -17.20 26.80
C GLU A 58 -9.25 -17.40 25.77
N TYR A 59 -8.91 -17.42 24.48
CA TYR A 59 -9.88 -17.70 23.42
C TYR A 59 -10.43 -19.13 23.55
N GLY A 60 -9.56 -20.13 23.79
CA GLY A 60 -9.97 -21.52 24.06
C GLY A 60 -10.91 -21.63 25.25
N LYS A 61 -10.56 -20.98 26.37
CA LYS A 61 -11.41 -20.89 27.57
C LYS A 61 -12.78 -20.26 27.30
N SER A 62 -12.84 -19.17 26.52
CA SER A 62 -14.10 -18.51 26.16
C SER A 62 -15.04 -19.35 25.27
N ARG A 63 -14.48 -20.35 24.59
CA ARG A 63 -15.17 -21.27 23.68
C ARG A 63 -15.43 -22.66 24.28
N CYS A 64 -15.05 -22.87 25.55
CA CYS A 64 -15.05 -24.19 26.21
C CYS A 64 -14.32 -25.27 25.40
N LEU A 65 -13.23 -24.87 24.73
CA LEU A 65 -12.31 -25.77 24.06
C LEU A 65 -11.13 -25.97 25.00
N GLU A 66 -11.13 -27.11 25.71
CA GLU A 66 -9.99 -27.61 26.48
C GLU A 66 -8.97 -28.32 25.57
#